data_AF-X1I7F6-F1
#
_entry.id   AF-X1I7F6-F1
#
_cell.length_a   1.000
_cell.length_b   1.000
_cell.length_c   1.000
_cell.angle_alpha   90.00
_cell.angle_beta   90.00
_cell.angle_gamma   90.00
#
_symmetry.space_group_name_H-M   'P 1'
#
loop_
_entity.id
_entity.type
_entity.pdbx_description
1 polymer ?
#
loop_
_entity_poly.entity_id
_entity_poly.type
_entity_poly.pdbx_seq_one_letter_code
_entity_poly.pdbx_strand_id
1 'polypeptide(L)' 'MVTAEDGITTKTYTVTITRSPSITASAGANGGITPSGSVNVNYGGSQAFTITPDTGYHIADVLVDGSSVGA' A
#
# COMPACT_ATOMS: atom_id res chain seq x y z
N MET A 1 -20.71 1.64 -19.24
CA MET A 1 -21.53 1.75 -20.47
C MET A 1 -22.22 3.10 -20.41
N VAL A 2 -21.85 4.03 -21.29
CA VAL A 2 -22.59 5.29 -21.45
C VAL A 2 -23.42 5.13 -22.70
N THR A 3 -24.75 5.21 -22.54
CA THR A 3 -25.68 5.23 -23.66
C THR A 3 -25.90 6.68 -24.04
N ALA A 4 -25.75 7.03 -25.32
CA ALA A 4 -26.13 8.35 -25.79
C ALA A 4 -27.67 8.48 -25.83
N GLU A 5 -28.17 9.71 -25.67
CA GLU A 5 -29.61 10.03 -25.59
C GLU A 5 -30.41 9.59 -26.83
N ASP A 6 -29.72 9.37 -27.96
CA ASP A 6 -30.28 8.93 -29.24
C ASP A 6 -30.45 7.40 -29.37
N GLY A 7 -30.01 6.60 -28.40
CA GLY A 7 -30.32 5.15 -28.30
C GLY A 7 -29.77 4.24 -29.42
N ILE A 8 -29.07 4.78 -30.42
CA ILE A 8 -28.63 4.06 -31.62
C ILE A 8 -27.09 3.98 -31.72
N THR A 9 -26.38 4.95 -31.18
CA THR A 9 -24.92 5.03 -31.31
C THR A 9 -24.22 4.22 -30.21
N THR A 10 -23.71 3.03 -30.54
CA THR A 10 -22.83 2.27 -29.63
C THR A 10 -21.37 2.67 -29.87
N LYS A 11 -20.73 3.32 -28.90
CA LYS A 11 -19.28 3.55 -28.87
C LYS A 11 -18.64 2.71 -27.78
N THR A 12 -17.68 1.88 -28.14
CA THR A 12 -16.89 1.09 -27.18
C THR A 12 -15.83 1.98 -26.55
N TYR A 13 -15.94 2.18 -25.23
CA TYR A 13 -14.90 2.82 -24.43
C TYR A 13 -14.18 1.73 -23.62
N THR A 14 -12.88 1.61 -23.82
CA THR A 14 -12.05 0.77 -22.95
C THR A 14 -11.74 1.54 -21.68
N VAL A 15 -12.19 1.03 -20.53
CA VAL A 15 -11.81 1.55 -19.22
C VAL A 15 -10.75 0.63 -18.64
N THR A 16 -9.51 1.12 -18.54
CA THR A 16 -8.43 0.40 -17.86
C THR A 16 -8.40 0.84 -16.40
N ILE A 17 -8.78 -0.06 -15.49
CA ILE A 17 -8.66 0.17 -14.05
C ILE A 17 -7.35 -0.45 -13.58
N THR A 18 -6.34 0.37 -13.32
CA THR A 18 -5.05 -0.09 -12.82
C THR A 18 -5.00 0.11 -11.31
N ARG A 19 -4.96 -0.99 -10.53
CA ARG A 19 -4.65 -0.94 -9.09
C ARG A 19 -3.17 -1.24 -8.92
N SER A 20 -2.39 -0.22 -8.58
CA SER A 20 -0.98 -0.41 -8.24
C SER A 20 -0.87 -1.17 -6.92
N PRO A 21 -0.11 -2.27 -6.85
CA PRO A 21 0.24 -2.90 -5.59
C PRO A 21 1.00 -1.91 -4.70
N SER A 22 0.51 -1.71 -3.48
CA SER A 22 1.17 -0.88 -2.48
C SER A 22 1.23 -1.57 -1.13
N ILE A 23 2.32 -1.30 -0.40
CA ILE A 23 2.52 -1.69 1.00
C ILE A 23 2.25 -0.44 1.84
N THR A 24 1.37 -0.55 2.83
CA THR A 24 1.14 0.54 3.77
C THR A 24 1.97 0.30 5.03
N ALA A 25 2.94 1.17 5.28
CA ALA A 25 3.85 1.09 6.41
C ALA A 25 3.55 2.19 7.43
N SER A 26 3.42 1.81 8.70
CA SER A 26 3.23 2.75 9.81
C SER A 26 3.95 2.26 11.05
N ALA A 27 4.37 3.19 11.90
CA ALA A 27 4.97 2.93 13.20
C ALA A 27 4.09 3.56 14.29
N GLY A 28 4.08 2.93 15.47
CA GLY A 28 3.47 3.51 16.67
C GLY A 28 4.29 4.68 17.23
N ALA A 29 3.92 5.14 18.42
CA ALA A 29 4.69 6.15 19.13
C ALA A 29 6.08 5.64 19.56
N ASN A 30 7.02 6.57 19.75
CA ASN A 30 8.39 6.32 20.24
C ASN A 30 9.29 5.51 19.27
N GLY A 31 9.12 5.76 17.98
CA GLY A 31 9.97 5.24 16.92
C GLY A 31 9.47 5.67 15.55
N GLY A 32 10.10 5.16 14.51
CA GLY A 32 9.72 5.43 13.12
C GLY A 32 9.95 4.25 12.20
N ILE A 33 9.28 4.28 11.04
CA ILE A 33 9.49 3.36 9.92
C ILE A 33 9.78 4.17 8.65
N THR A 34 10.77 3.75 7.86
CA THR A 34 11.12 4.40 6.59
C THR A 34 11.30 3.35 5.49
N PRO A 35 10.66 3.50 4.31
CA PRO A 35 9.63 4.51 3.99
C PRO A 35 8.33 4.28 4.80
N SER A 36 7.59 5.36 5.10
CA SER A 36 6.26 5.29 5.73
C SER A 36 5.15 5.65 4.75
N GLY A 37 3.91 5.31 5.10
CA GLY A 37 2.73 5.53 4.26
C GLY A 37 2.59 4.47 3.16
N SER A 38 1.91 4.84 2.07
CA SER A 38 1.71 3.95 0.92
C SER A 38 2.95 3.92 0.03
N VAL A 39 3.58 2.76 -0.08
CA VAL A 39 4.77 2.52 -0.87
C VAL A 39 4.41 1.60 -2.03
N ASN A 40 4.54 2.10 -3.27
CA ASN A 40 4.23 1.32 -4.46
C ASN A 40 5.35 0.33 -4.75
N VAL A 41 5.01 -0.94 -4.92
CA VAL A 41 5.96 -2.02 -5.19
C VAL A 41 5.38 -2.89 -6.28
N ASN A 42 6.10 -3.07 -7.39
CA ASN A 42 5.63 -3.92 -8.48
C ASN A 42 5.29 -5.34 -8.00
N TYR A 43 4.33 -6.01 -8.66
CA TYR A 43 4.00 -7.40 -8.34
C TYR A 43 5.25 -8.30 -8.40
N GLY A 44 5.48 -9.08 -7.35
CA GLY A 44 6.66 -9.93 -7.19
C GLY A 44 7.95 -9.18 -6.83
N GLY A 45 7.89 -7.86 -6.67
CA GLY A 45 8.99 -7.05 -6.17
C GLY A 45 9.12 -7.10 -4.65
N SER A 46 10.27 -6.65 -4.15
CA SER A 46 10.59 -6.53 -2.73
C SER A 46 10.87 -5.08 -2.36
N GLN A 47 10.49 -4.69 -1.15
CA GLN A 47 10.78 -3.38 -0.58
C GLN A 47 11.37 -3.55 0.82
N ALA A 48 12.50 -2.88 1.07
CA ALA A 48 13.09 -2.82 2.40
C ALA A 48 12.46 -1.69 3.22
N PHE A 49 12.21 -1.97 4.49
CA PHE A 49 11.77 -0.99 5.48
C PHE A 49 12.76 -0.99 6.65
N THR A 50 13.13 0.19 7.11
CA THR A 50 13.94 0.37 8.31
C THR A 50 13.03 0.83 9.43
N ILE A 51 13.00 0.06 10.52
CA ILE A 51 12.31 0.42 11.76
C ILE A 51 13.37 0.88 12.76
N THR A 52 13.20 2.10 13.28
CA THR A 52 14.13 2.69 14.24
C THR A 52 13.36 3.08 15.50
N PRO A 53 13.54 2.37 16.62
CA PRO A 53 13.03 2.80 17.92
C PRO A 53 13.73 4.09 18.37
N ASP A 54 13.01 4.92 19.10
CA ASP A 54 13.63 6.06 19.79
C ASP A 54 14.54 5.57 20.93
N THR A 55 15.44 6.44 21.38
CA THR A 55 16.37 6.12 22.47
C THR A 55 15.60 5.69 23.73
N GLY A 56 15.94 4.51 24.27
CA GLY A 56 15.29 3.94 25.46
C GLY A 56 14.06 3.08 25.16
N TYR A 57 13.67 2.94 23.89
CA TYR A 57 12.59 2.07 23.43
C TYR A 57 13.12 0.89 22.62
N HIS A 58 12.28 -0.13 22.45
CA HIS A 58 12.55 -1.30 21.61
C HIS A 58 11.32 -1.64 20.76
N ILE A 59 11.53 -2.41 19.71
CA ILE A 59 10.43 -2.91 18.87
C ILE A 59 9.65 -3.95 19.69
N ALA A 60 8.36 -3.71 19.90
CA ALA A 60 7.51 -4.64 20.62
C ALA A 60 7.03 -5.80 19.72
N ASP A 61 6.68 -5.48 18.47
CA ASP A 61 6.23 -6.43 17.46
C ASP A 61 6.28 -5.79 16.07
N VAL A 62 6.37 -6.61 15.03
CA VAL A 62 6.18 -6.21 13.63
C VAL A 62 5.01 -6.99 13.06
N LEU A 63 4.07 -6.29 12.43
CA LEU A 63 2.87 -6.88 11.85
C LEU A 63 2.97 -6.86 10.32
N VAL A 64 2.82 -8.01 9.68
CA VAL A 64 2.68 -8.14 8.22
C VAL A 64 1.26 -8.64 7.93
N ASP A 65 0.50 -7.87 7.16
CA ASP A 65 -0.91 -8.13 6.87
C ASP A 65 -1.75 -8.39 8.14
N GLY A 66 -1.42 -7.69 9.23
CA GLY A 66 -2.08 -7.82 10.53
C GLY A 66 -1.64 -9.01 11.36
N SER A 67 -0.70 -9.83 10.90
CA SER A 67 -0.14 -10.96 11.63
C SER A 67 1.25 -10.64 12.18
N SER A 68 1.51 -10.98 13.45
CA SER A 68 2.83 -10.80 14.08
C SER A 68 3.89 -11.65 13.39
N VAL A 69 5.04 -11.04 13.12
CA VAL A 69 6.26 -11.71 12.68
C VAL A 69 7.41 -11.58 13.69
N GLY A 70 7.13 -11.01 14.86
CA GLY A 70 8.10 -10.79 15.94
C GLY A 70 8.85 -9.46 15.82
N ALA A 71 9.74 -9.23 16.80
CA ALA A 71 10.64 -8.08 16.89
C ALA A 71 12.06 -8.44 16.45
#